data_AF-A0A1Q4R653-F1
#
_entry.id   AF-A0A1Q4R653-F1
#
_cell.length_a   1.000
_cell.length_b   1.000
_cell.length_c   1.000
_cell.angle_alpha   90.00
_cell.angle_beta   90.00
_cell.angle_gamma   90.00
#
_symmetry.space_group_name_H-M   'P 1'
#
loop_
_entity.id
_entity.type
_entity.pdbx_description
1 polymer ?
#
loop_
_entity_poly.entity_id
_entity_poly.type
_entity_poly.pdbx_seq_one_letter_code
_entity_poly.pdbx_strand_id
1 'polypeptide(L)'
;MTKASPLVSPLRHTTYAEQKLYDYLLYSVQTQTPEELLPQFQQFLLEGRDAPNEELKQALHEVLNDPAIDEDFKYILNRCCHILINRWQIHPQLQKAIPKLVDLFKSVPPPNLSTSRFSRRLRQLVADFIKTEQYLTLQRLSRVIEIGGKDFTWSDDNIPVGQLIRRYPYLYEHCLLSEDSSIEHQQTVRQVQERIQRSFELDLSKYVTYQVRLAQLARRTQSMKQARRMLHGVHNPTLLTERELGTALKRFVGKPERGHSYRDLSRHFLRRSSEVVSYHEFKNELFGYLVSSVDRKYGDLQFNKRLYQKLQTILPRYDDHRPNELLMMRTTSQLLNFLVVDSPQNPEHYIFVDMITNLGPTATVALLLKLVLMCGKAKPHLERRFSILFSHYESHSKDGVPWLVKSLENLHIALSVHFGDADVSFLKQIM
;
A
#
# COMPACT_ATOMS: atom_id res chain seq x y z
N MET A 1 17.55 31.18 -15.00
CA MET A 1 17.31 30.10 -15.97
C MET A 1 18.13 28.90 -15.52
N THR A 2 17.45 27.90 -14.95
CA THR A 2 18.01 26.57 -14.67
C THR A 2 16.79 25.67 -14.56
N LYS A 3 16.36 25.14 -15.71
CA LYS A 3 15.28 24.16 -15.76
C LYS A 3 15.87 22.85 -15.21
N ALA A 4 15.47 22.48 -14.00
CA ALA A 4 15.55 21.10 -13.58
C ALA A 4 14.53 20.32 -14.44
N SER A 5 15.03 19.67 -15.48
CA SER A 5 14.27 18.65 -16.21
C SER A 5 14.04 17.48 -15.25
N PRO A 6 12.83 16.94 -15.14
CA PRO A 6 12.65 15.63 -14.54
C PRO A 6 13.34 14.62 -15.48
N LEU A 7 14.31 13.88 -14.95
CA LEU A 7 14.87 12.69 -15.59
C LEU A 7 13.73 11.66 -15.69
N VAL A 8 12.96 11.74 -16.77
CA VAL A 8 12.15 10.62 -17.23
C VAL A 8 13.16 9.58 -17.68
N SER A 9 13.29 8.49 -16.93
CA SER A 9 14.12 7.36 -17.35
C SER A 9 13.63 6.90 -18.73
N PRO A 10 14.48 6.84 -19.76
CA PRO A 10 14.06 6.40 -21.08
C PRO A 10 13.51 4.98 -20.98
N LEU A 11 12.34 4.73 -21.56
CA LEU A 11 11.74 3.40 -21.65
C LEU A 11 12.75 2.46 -22.30
N ARG A 12 13.36 1.59 -21.49
CA ARG A 12 14.35 0.59 -21.92
C ARG A 12 13.76 -0.27 -23.04
N HIS A 13 14.42 -0.29 -24.19
CA HIS A 13 14.01 -1.13 -25.32
C HIS A 13 14.46 -2.57 -25.08
N THR A 14 13.52 -3.52 -25.10
CA THR A 14 13.82 -4.95 -25.03
C THR A 14 14.69 -5.38 -26.20
N THR A 15 15.86 -5.94 -25.92
CA THR A 15 16.74 -6.50 -26.95
C THR A 15 16.19 -7.83 -27.51
N TYR A 16 16.68 -8.24 -28.68
CA TYR A 16 16.31 -9.53 -29.27
C TYR A 16 16.74 -10.72 -28.38
N ALA A 17 17.92 -10.63 -27.76
CA ALA A 17 18.43 -11.63 -26.83
C ALA A 17 17.53 -11.76 -25.59
N GLU A 18 17.09 -10.64 -25.01
CA GLU A 18 16.10 -10.66 -23.93
C GLU A 18 14.78 -11.27 -24.35
N GLN A 19 14.27 -10.91 -25.54
CA GLN A 19 13.00 -11.42 -26.03
C GLN A 19 13.03 -12.96 -26.16
N LYS A 20 14.15 -13.54 -26.61
CA LYS A 20 14.33 -15.00 -26.63
C LYS A 20 14.18 -15.64 -25.25
N LEU A 21 14.76 -15.03 -24.21
CA LEU A 21 14.62 -15.51 -22.83
C LEU A 21 13.17 -15.41 -22.34
N TYR A 22 12.50 -14.30 -22.66
CA TYR A 22 11.09 -14.09 -22.30
C TYR A 22 10.15 -15.07 -23.00
N ASP A 23 10.35 -15.31 -24.29
CA ASP A 23 9.55 -16.25 -25.09
C ASP A 23 9.69 -17.69 -24.58
N TYR A 24 10.92 -18.09 -24.21
CA TYR A 24 11.15 -19.38 -23.56
C TYR A 24 10.36 -19.50 -22.24
N LEU A 25 10.41 -18.50 -21.37
CA LEU A 25 9.66 -18.54 -20.11
C LEU A 25 8.15 -18.53 -20.32
N LEU A 26 7.65 -17.78 -21.31
CA LEU A 26 6.25 -17.74 -21.70
C LEU A 26 5.77 -19.11 -22.20
N TYR A 27 6.58 -19.80 -22.99
CA TYR A 27 6.30 -21.16 -23.44
C TYR A 27 6.35 -22.15 -22.26
N SER A 28 7.45 -22.17 -21.50
CA SER A 28 7.65 -23.12 -20.40
C SER A 28 6.59 -23.01 -19.32
N VAL A 29 6.14 -21.80 -18.96
CA VAL A 29 5.09 -21.64 -17.94
C VAL A 29 3.70 -22.11 -18.42
N GLN A 30 3.51 -22.30 -19.73
CA GLN A 30 2.29 -22.87 -20.30
C GLN A 30 2.32 -24.39 -20.37
N THR A 31 3.51 -24.98 -20.55
CA THR A 31 3.67 -26.41 -20.81
C THR A 31 4.18 -27.22 -19.63
N GLN A 32 4.84 -26.59 -18.65
CA GLN A 32 5.48 -27.26 -17.52
C GLN A 32 4.81 -26.92 -16.19
N THR A 33 4.98 -27.82 -15.21
CA THR A 33 4.56 -27.56 -13.83
C THR A 33 5.57 -26.68 -13.09
N PRO A 34 5.16 -25.95 -12.03
CA PRO A 34 6.13 -25.19 -11.23
C PRO A 34 7.25 -26.04 -10.64
N GLU A 35 6.95 -27.29 -10.27
CA GLU A 35 7.92 -28.26 -9.74
C GLU A 35 9.05 -28.58 -10.74
N GLU A 36 8.74 -28.59 -12.04
CA GLU A 36 9.72 -28.81 -13.12
C GLU A 36 10.46 -27.53 -13.49
N LEU A 37 9.74 -26.39 -13.51
CA LEU A 37 10.25 -25.13 -14.01
C LEU A 37 11.16 -24.40 -13.01
N LEU A 38 10.89 -24.50 -11.70
CA LEU A 38 11.69 -23.82 -10.67
C LEU A 38 13.16 -24.27 -10.66
N PRO A 39 13.49 -25.58 -10.70
CA PRO A 39 14.88 -26.03 -10.81
C PRO A 39 15.57 -25.55 -12.09
N GLN A 40 14.87 -25.60 -13.24
CA GLN A 40 15.40 -25.12 -14.52
C GLN A 40 15.69 -23.62 -14.47
N PHE A 41 14.76 -22.83 -13.92
CA PHE A 41 14.92 -21.39 -13.72
C PHE A 41 16.15 -21.09 -12.87
N GLN A 42 16.33 -21.79 -11.74
CA GLN A 42 17.48 -21.62 -10.87
C GLN A 42 18.79 -21.95 -11.60
N GLN A 43 18.89 -23.14 -12.18
CA GLN A 43 20.11 -23.61 -12.83
C GLN A 43 20.51 -22.70 -13.99
N PHE A 44 19.56 -22.35 -14.86
CA PHE A 44 19.84 -21.57 -16.06
C PHE A 44 19.97 -20.07 -15.79
N LEU A 45 18.92 -19.44 -15.24
CA LEU A 45 18.83 -17.97 -15.16
C LEU A 45 19.47 -17.38 -13.90
N LEU A 46 19.71 -18.17 -12.85
CA LEU A 46 20.36 -17.68 -11.63
C LEU A 46 21.82 -18.14 -11.51
N GLU A 47 22.11 -19.37 -11.92
CA GLU A 47 23.43 -19.97 -11.69
C GLU A 47 24.29 -20.12 -12.95
N GLY A 48 23.69 -20.00 -14.13
CA GLY A 48 24.37 -20.05 -15.42
C GLY A 48 24.84 -21.46 -15.78
N ARG A 49 24.01 -22.45 -15.49
CA ARG A 49 24.20 -23.90 -15.72
C ARG A 49 23.04 -24.46 -16.54
N ASP A 50 23.24 -25.62 -17.16
CA ASP A 50 22.15 -26.44 -17.72
C ASP A 50 21.17 -25.67 -18.63
N ALA A 51 21.72 -24.91 -19.59
CA ALA A 51 20.89 -24.16 -20.53
C ALA A 51 20.00 -25.11 -21.36
N PRO A 52 18.71 -24.78 -21.59
CA PRO A 52 17.79 -25.69 -22.28
C PRO A 52 18.21 -26.02 -23.71
N ASN A 53 18.86 -25.07 -24.39
CA ASN A 53 19.45 -25.23 -25.72
C ASN A 53 20.57 -24.19 -25.94
N GLU A 54 21.36 -24.38 -27.00
CA GLU A 54 22.48 -23.48 -27.32
C GLU A 54 22.02 -22.07 -27.72
N GLU A 55 20.82 -21.90 -28.31
CA GLU A 55 20.31 -20.58 -28.64
C GLU A 55 20.02 -19.72 -27.40
N LEU A 56 19.42 -20.31 -26.36
CA LEU A 56 19.13 -19.64 -25.11
C LEU A 56 20.40 -19.35 -24.31
N LYS A 57 21.36 -20.27 -24.36
CA LYS A 57 22.69 -20.06 -23.81
C LYS A 57 23.39 -18.87 -24.47
N GLN A 58 23.32 -18.77 -25.79
CA GLN A 58 23.86 -17.63 -26.54
C GLN A 58 23.10 -16.34 -26.21
N ALA A 59 21.76 -16.37 -26.14
CA ALA A 59 20.96 -15.22 -25.78
C ALA A 59 21.33 -14.67 -24.38
N LEU A 60 21.46 -15.55 -23.39
CA LEU A 60 21.93 -15.14 -22.06
C LEU A 60 23.36 -14.59 -22.10
N HIS A 61 24.24 -15.14 -22.94
CA HIS A 61 25.58 -14.62 -23.15
C HIS A 61 25.61 -13.22 -23.75
N GLU A 62 24.76 -12.96 -24.74
CA GLU A 62 24.59 -11.64 -25.35
C GLU A 62 24.06 -10.63 -24.32
N VAL A 63 23.05 -11.00 -23.54
CA VAL A 63 22.53 -10.17 -22.44
C VAL A 63 23.64 -9.82 -21.44
N LEU A 64 24.44 -10.81 -21.00
CA LEU A 64 25.48 -10.57 -19.98
C LEU A 64 26.68 -9.76 -20.46
N ASN A 65 26.87 -9.64 -21.78
CA ASN A 65 27.94 -8.85 -22.39
C ASN A 65 27.49 -7.44 -22.81
N ASP A 66 26.23 -7.09 -22.57
CA ASP A 66 25.75 -5.73 -22.83
C ASP A 66 26.49 -4.72 -21.92
N PRO A 67 27.01 -3.60 -22.47
CA PRO A 67 27.70 -2.59 -21.69
C PRO A 67 26.89 -1.98 -20.54
N ALA A 68 25.56 -1.97 -20.63
CA ALA A 68 24.65 -1.41 -19.63
C ALA A 68 24.15 -2.46 -18.62
N ILE A 69 24.61 -3.71 -18.69
CA ILE A 69 24.02 -4.82 -17.93
C ILE A 69 24.06 -4.64 -16.41
N ASP A 70 25.07 -3.95 -15.88
CA ASP A 70 25.16 -3.68 -14.43
C ASP A 70 23.97 -2.84 -13.92
N GLU A 71 23.45 -1.94 -14.75
CA GLU A 71 22.27 -1.12 -14.42
C GLU A 71 20.96 -1.83 -14.77
N ASP A 72 20.98 -2.59 -15.87
CA ASP A 72 19.80 -3.11 -16.55
C ASP A 72 19.37 -4.52 -16.11
N PHE A 73 20.29 -5.35 -15.61
CA PHE A 73 20.03 -6.76 -15.31
C PHE A 73 18.85 -6.94 -14.35
N LYS A 74 18.68 -6.01 -13.40
CA LYS A 74 17.56 -6.03 -12.46
C LYS A 74 16.20 -5.99 -13.16
N TYR A 75 16.07 -5.26 -14.26
CA TYR A 75 14.82 -5.16 -15.03
C TYR A 75 14.56 -6.44 -15.82
N ILE A 76 15.61 -7.01 -16.42
CA ILE A 76 15.53 -8.27 -17.18
C ILE A 76 15.08 -9.41 -16.26
N LEU A 77 15.79 -9.58 -15.14
CA LEU A 77 15.53 -10.65 -14.19
C LEU A 77 14.17 -10.48 -13.51
N ASN A 78 13.78 -9.24 -13.17
CA ASN A 78 12.45 -8.96 -12.63
C ASN A 78 11.35 -9.35 -13.63
N ARG A 79 11.52 -9.03 -14.92
CA ARG A 79 10.59 -9.42 -15.97
C ARG A 79 10.49 -10.94 -16.12
N CYS A 80 11.61 -11.65 -16.06
CA CYS A 80 11.64 -13.12 -16.05
C CYS A 80 10.80 -13.69 -14.89
N CYS A 81 10.91 -13.13 -13.68
CA CYS A 81 10.08 -13.54 -12.55
C CYS A 81 8.59 -13.24 -12.79
N HIS A 82 8.26 -12.04 -13.28
CA HIS A 82 6.87 -11.64 -13.52
C HIS A 82 6.18 -12.46 -14.61
N ILE A 83 6.90 -12.94 -15.63
CA ILE A 83 6.34 -13.87 -16.63
C ILE A 83 5.78 -15.12 -15.93
N LEU A 84 6.53 -15.70 -15.00
CA LEU A 84 6.09 -16.87 -14.25
C LEU A 84 4.95 -16.54 -13.28
N ILE A 85 5.12 -15.46 -12.51
CA ILE A 85 4.18 -15.01 -11.48
C ILE A 85 2.81 -14.68 -12.08
N ASN A 86 2.76 -13.95 -13.19
CA ASN A 86 1.50 -13.55 -13.83
C ASN A 86 0.66 -14.78 -14.19
N ARG A 87 1.29 -15.84 -14.68
CA ARG A 87 0.59 -17.10 -14.98
C ARG A 87 0.14 -17.81 -13.72
N TRP A 88 1.04 -18.02 -12.76
CA TRP A 88 0.72 -18.77 -11.53
C TRP A 88 -0.29 -18.05 -10.65
N GLN A 89 -0.35 -16.73 -10.70
CA GLN A 89 -1.27 -15.95 -9.88
C GLN A 89 -2.73 -16.11 -10.32
N ILE A 90 -2.97 -16.31 -11.62
CA ILE A 90 -4.32 -16.52 -12.17
C ILE A 90 -4.88 -17.89 -11.72
N HIS A 91 -4.03 -18.85 -11.39
CA HIS A 91 -4.40 -20.23 -11.06
C HIS A 91 -4.20 -20.51 -9.57
N PRO A 92 -5.26 -20.58 -8.74
CA PRO A 92 -5.15 -20.74 -7.28
C PRO A 92 -4.25 -21.90 -6.81
N GLN A 93 -4.26 -23.01 -7.55
CA GLN A 93 -3.44 -24.19 -7.28
C GLN A 93 -1.94 -23.95 -7.50
N LEU A 94 -1.56 -23.01 -8.36
CA LEU A 94 -0.18 -22.67 -8.69
C LEU A 94 0.37 -21.51 -7.84
N GLN A 95 -0.48 -20.77 -7.14
CA GLN A 95 -0.07 -19.60 -6.32
C GLN A 95 1.03 -19.94 -5.29
N LYS A 96 1.06 -21.18 -4.77
CA LYS A 96 2.09 -21.66 -3.85
C LYS A 96 3.50 -21.72 -4.46
N ALA A 97 3.63 -21.65 -5.78
CA ALA A 97 4.93 -21.60 -6.45
C ALA A 97 5.60 -20.22 -6.36
N ILE A 98 4.83 -19.16 -6.15
CA ILE A 98 5.35 -17.78 -6.16
C ILE A 98 6.32 -17.54 -4.98
N PRO A 99 6.00 -17.92 -3.72
CA PRO A 99 6.98 -17.87 -2.64
C PRO A 99 8.22 -18.73 -2.91
N LYS A 100 8.04 -19.94 -3.46
CA LYS A 100 9.16 -20.82 -3.81
C LYS A 100 10.12 -20.18 -4.81
N LEU A 101 9.61 -19.49 -5.84
CA LEU A 101 10.41 -18.74 -6.81
C LEU A 101 11.25 -17.65 -6.14
N VAL A 102 10.66 -16.88 -5.23
CA VAL A 102 11.35 -15.80 -4.52
C VAL A 102 12.42 -16.35 -3.57
N ASP A 103 12.19 -17.52 -3.00
CA ASP A 103 13.15 -18.21 -2.13
C ASP A 103 14.36 -18.79 -2.90
N LEU A 104 14.25 -19.06 -4.21
CA LEU A 104 15.40 -19.52 -5.02
C LEU A 104 16.58 -18.54 -4.94
N PHE A 105 16.33 -17.25 -4.80
CA PHE A 105 17.37 -16.23 -4.71
C PHE A 105 18.23 -16.35 -3.45
N LYS A 106 17.70 -16.97 -2.38
CA LYS A 106 18.43 -17.18 -1.12
C LYS A 106 19.39 -18.36 -1.20
N SER A 107 19.19 -19.28 -2.14
CA SER A 107 19.99 -20.50 -2.30
C SER A 107 21.05 -20.40 -3.40
N VAL A 108 21.12 -19.27 -4.12
CA VAL A 108 22.13 -19.05 -5.17
C VAL A 108 23.53 -19.03 -4.55
N PRO A 109 24.45 -19.91 -5.00
CA PRO A 109 25.81 -19.92 -4.46
C PRO A 109 26.54 -18.60 -4.75
N PRO A 110 27.44 -18.15 -3.86
CA PRO A 110 28.23 -16.95 -4.11
C PRO A 110 29.12 -17.11 -5.35
N PRO A 111 29.50 -15.98 -6.00
CA PRO A 111 30.48 -16.01 -7.08
C PRO A 111 31.81 -16.56 -6.54
N ASN A 112 32.30 -17.67 -7.10
CA ASN A 112 33.55 -18.31 -6.69
C ASN A 112 34.56 -18.36 -7.85
N LEU A 113 35.84 -18.54 -7.53
CA LEU A 113 36.91 -18.58 -8.55
C LEU A 113 36.93 -19.90 -9.34
N SER A 114 36.28 -20.96 -8.85
CA SER A 114 36.24 -22.27 -9.48
C SER A 114 35.14 -22.43 -10.54
N THR A 115 34.26 -21.43 -10.71
CA THR A 115 33.22 -21.44 -11.74
C THR A 115 33.66 -20.72 -13.01
N SER A 116 32.98 -21.01 -14.11
CA SER A 116 33.21 -20.32 -15.38
C SER A 116 33.06 -18.80 -15.21
N ARG A 117 33.82 -18.01 -15.99
CA ARG A 117 33.73 -16.54 -15.97
C ARG A 117 32.28 -16.07 -16.17
N PHE A 118 31.55 -16.75 -17.03
CA PHE A 118 30.14 -16.52 -17.34
C PHE A 118 29.24 -16.75 -16.11
N SER A 119 29.28 -17.94 -15.51
CA SER A 119 28.47 -18.27 -14.33
C SER A 119 28.78 -17.35 -13.15
N ARG A 120 30.05 -16.97 -12.97
CA ARG A 120 30.49 -16.03 -11.93
C ARG A 120 29.88 -14.63 -12.14
N ARG A 121 29.87 -14.15 -13.39
CA ARG A 121 29.27 -12.84 -13.74
C ARG A 121 27.77 -12.83 -13.46
N LEU A 122 27.05 -13.88 -13.87
CA LEU A 122 25.61 -13.99 -13.60
C LEU A 122 25.30 -14.00 -12.10
N ARG A 123 26.02 -14.82 -11.32
CA ARG A 123 25.83 -14.89 -9.85
C ARG A 123 26.11 -13.56 -9.16
N GLN A 124 27.09 -12.80 -9.65
CA GLN A 124 27.35 -11.44 -9.15
C GLN A 124 26.14 -10.54 -9.40
N LEU A 125 25.61 -10.51 -10.62
CA LEU A 125 24.44 -9.70 -10.96
C LEU A 125 23.18 -10.13 -10.19
N VAL A 126 23.00 -11.42 -9.92
CA VAL A 126 21.94 -11.94 -9.04
C VAL A 126 22.15 -11.49 -7.59
N ALA A 127 23.39 -11.51 -7.09
CA ALA A 127 23.72 -11.03 -5.75
C ALA A 127 23.52 -9.51 -5.59
N ASP A 128 23.59 -8.76 -6.68
CA ASP A 128 23.26 -7.34 -6.69
C ASP A 128 21.75 -7.12 -6.85
N PHE A 129 21.07 -7.95 -7.64
CA PHE A 129 19.60 -7.93 -7.78
C PHE A 129 18.88 -8.07 -6.44
N ILE A 130 19.33 -8.96 -5.54
CA ILE A 130 18.68 -9.15 -4.24
C ILE A 130 18.74 -7.91 -3.33
N LYS A 131 19.55 -6.90 -3.67
CA LYS A 131 19.65 -5.61 -2.95
C LYS A 131 18.77 -4.52 -3.58
N THR A 132 18.05 -4.82 -4.66
CA THR A 132 17.26 -3.85 -5.42
C THR A 132 15.82 -3.74 -4.93
N GLU A 133 15.17 -2.64 -5.30
CA GLU A 133 13.73 -2.44 -5.08
C GLU A 133 12.89 -3.50 -5.80
N GLN A 134 13.31 -3.94 -6.99
CA GLN A 134 12.63 -4.99 -7.76
C GLN A 134 12.51 -6.28 -6.92
N TYR A 135 13.60 -6.76 -6.33
CA TYR A 135 13.55 -7.94 -5.47
C TYR A 135 12.71 -7.72 -4.20
N LEU A 136 12.76 -6.53 -3.60
CA LEU A 136 11.90 -6.18 -2.46
C LEU A 136 10.41 -6.25 -2.83
N THR A 137 10.01 -5.76 -4.02
CA THR A 137 8.61 -5.87 -4.48
C THR A 137 8.19 -7.33 -4.70
N LEU A 138 9.09 -8.19 -5.20
CA LEU A 138 8.85 -9.63 -5.33
C LEU A 138 8.64 -10.30 -3.96
N GLN A 139 9.46 -9.95 -2.96
CA GLN A 139 9.31 -10.44 -1.58
C GLN A 139 7.99 -9.98 -0.95
N ARG A 140 7.56 -8.75 -1.20
CA ARG A 140 6.26 -8.28 -0.69
C ARG A 140 5.11 -8.98 -1.39
N LEU A 141 5.21 -9.21 -2.70
CA LEU A 141 4.20 -9.93 -3.47
C LEU A 141 4.07 -11.38 -3.01
N SER A 142 5.18 -12.09 -2.75
CA SER A 142 5.11 -13.45 -2.23
C SER A 142 4.37 -13.51 -0.90
N ARG A 143 4.64 -12.59 0.04
CA ARG A 143 3.93 -12.51 1.34
C ARG A 143 2.42 -12.28 1.19
N VAL A 144 1.99 -11.49 0.19
CA VAL A 144 0.56 -11.27 -0.09
C VAL A 144 -0.13 -12.58 -0.51
N ILE A 145 0.60 -13.46 -1.19
CA ILE A 145 0.09 -14.69 -1.80
C ILE A 145 0.21 -15.90 -0.86
N GLU A 146 1.23 -15.95 -0.01
CA GLU A 146 1.66 -17.12 0.77
C GLU A 146 0.66 -17.58 1.85
N ILE A 147 -0.26 -16.74 2.31
CA ILE A 147 -1.08 -17.06 3.49
C ILE A 147 -2.40 -17.75 3.11
N GLY A 148 -2.30 -19.08 3.03
CA GLY A 148 -3.39 -20.08 3.10
C GLY A 148 -3.06 -21.26 4.02
N GLY A 149 -1.98 -21.18 4.82
CA GLY A 149 -1.63 -22.15 5.84
C GLY A 149 -2.47 -21.96 7.11
N LYS A 150 -2.93 -23.05 7.73
CA LYS A 150 -3.85 -23.07 8.87
C LYS A 150 -3.28 -22.46 10.17
N ASP A 151 -2.02 -22.04 10.20
CA ASP A 151 -1.28 -21.72 11.43
C ASP A 151 -0.86 -20.24 11.59
N PHE A 152 -1.14 -19.37 10.61
CA PHE A 152 -0.75 -17.96 10.73
C PHE A 152 -1.78 -17.17 11.53
N THR A 153 -1.40 -16.76 12.75
CA THR A 153 -2.25 -15.92 13.60
C THR A 153 -1.67 -14.51 13.69
N TRP A 154 -2.49 -13.50 13.35
CA TRP A 154 -2.11 -12.09 13.48
C TRP A 154 -1.98 -11.63 14.94
N SER A 155 -2.24 -12.53 15.89
CA SER A 155 -2.13 -12.33 17.33
C SER A 155 -0.70 -12.37 17.85
N ASP A 156 0.28 -12.85 17.08
CA ASP A 156 1.67 -12.74 17.50
C ASP A 156 2.15 -11.29 17.37
N ASP A 157 2.64 -10.75 18.48
CA ASP A 157 3.06 -9.36 18.64
C ASP A 157 4.47 -9.10 18.10
N ASN A 158 5.26 -10.16 17.88
CA ASN A 158 6.62 -10.08 17.33
C ASN A 158 6.67 -10.16 15.80
N ILE A 159 5.53 -10.32 15.12
CA ILE A 159 5.47 -10.33 13.66
C ILE A 159 6.00 -8.98 13.11
N PRO A 160 6.96 -8.99 12.15
CA PRO A 160 7.40 -7.78 11.48
C PRO A 160 6.26 -7.09 10.72
N VAL A 161 6.23 -5.75 10.72
CA VAL A 161 5.23 -4.95 9.99
C VAL A 161 5.16 -5.34 8.52
N GLY A 162 6.27 -5.68 7.89
CA GLY A 162 6.32 -6.14 6.50
C GLY A 162 5.48 -7.37 6.17
N GLN A 163 5.19 -8.22 7.16
CA GLN A 163 4.28 -9.35 6.98
C GLN A 163 2.80 -8.92 6.98
N LEU A 164 2.49 -7.73 7.50
CA LEU A 164 1.15 -7.17 7.51
C LEU A 164 0.71 -6.62 6.15
N ILE A 165 1.59 -6.56 5.14
CA ILE A 165 1.27 -5.99 3.81
C ILE A 165 -0.03 -6.57 3.24
N ARG A 166 -0.27 -7.89 3.41
CA ARG A 166 -1.49 -8.57 2.95
C ARG A 166 -2.78 -7.93 3.48
N ARG A 167 -2.74 -7.30 4.66
CA ARG A 167 -3.90 -6.66 5.28
C ARG A 167 -4.25 -5.31 4.69
N TYR A 168 -3.34 -4.69 3.92
CA TYR A 168 -3.45 -3.30 3.47
C TYR A 168 -3.43 -3.20 1.94
N PRO A 169 -4.50 -3.66 1.25
CA PRO A 169 -4.58 -3.65 -0.22
C PRO A 169 -4.40 -2.25 -0.82
N TYR A 170 -4.82 -1.20 -0.10
CA TYR A 170 -4.65 0.19 -0.53
C TYR A 170 -3.18 0.64 -0.63
N LEU A 171 -2.21 -0.14 -0.16
CA LEU A 171 -0.78 0.13 -0.32
C LEU A 171 -0.18 -0.50 -1.59
N TYR A 172 -0.88 -1.40 -2.27
CA TYR A 172 -0.26 -2.29 -3.25
C TYR A 172 0.32 -1.57 -4.46
N GLU A 173 -0.38 -0.57 -4.99
CA GLU A 173 0.14 0.24 -6.10
C GLU A 173 1.45 0.97 -5.77
N HIS A 174 1.77 1.14 -4.48
CA HIS A 174 2.98 1.85 -4.05
C HIS A 174 4.00 0.95 -3.33
N CYS A 175 3.65 -0.30 -3.03
CA CYS A 175 4.52 -1.25 -2.34
C CYS A 175 4.94 -2.43 -3.23
N LEU A 176 4.16 -2.76 -4.27
CA LEU A 176 4.33 -3.93 -5.14
C LEU A 176 4.63 -3.58 -6.59
N LEU A 177 4.53 -2.29 -6.95
CA LEU A 177 4.80 -1.77 -8.28
C LEU A 177 5.94 -0.75 -8.22
N SER A 178 6.76 -0.78 -9.27
CA SER A 178 7.84 0.15 -9.56
C SER A 178 7.56 0.85 -10.90
N GLU A 179 8.31 1.91 -11.22
CA GLU A 179 8.14 2.66 -12.48
C GLU A 179 8.35 1.78 -13.73
N ASP A 180 9.17 0.73 -13.61
CA ASP A 180 9.47 -0.26 -14.66
C ASP A 180 8.47 -1.44 -14.73
N SER A 181 7.44 -1.44 -13.90
CA SER A 181 6.47 -2.54 -13.85
C SER A 181 5.67 -2.66 -15.16
N SER A 182 5.75 -3.85 -15.77
CA SER A 182 4.96 -4.21 -16.98
C SER A 182 3.46 -4.05 -16.77
N ILE A 183 2.72 -3.80 -17.86
CA ILE A 183 1.25 -3.66 -17.82
C ILE A 183 0.60 -4.91 -17.25
N GLU A 184 1.10 -6.09 -17.60
CA GLU A 184 0.60 -7.38 -17.12
C GLU A 184 0.81 -7.53 -15.60
N HIS A 185 1.97 -7.10 -15.08
CA HIS A 185 2.23 -7.09 -13.64
C HIS A 185 1.30 -6.08 -12.91
N GLN A 186 1.13 -4.88 -13.47
CA GLN A 186 0.20 -3.88 -12.91
C GLN A 186 -1.24 -4.42 -12.82
N GLN A 187 -1.72 -5.09 -13.88
CA GLN A 187 -3.03 -5.73 -13.88
C GLN A 187 -3.13 -6.84 -12.84
N THR A 188 -2.09 -7.66 -12.71
CA THR A 188 -2.03 -8.73 -11.70
C THR A 188 -2.13 -8.16 -10.29
N VAL A 189 -1.36 -7.12 -9.97
CA VAL A 189 -1.41 -6.45 -8.67
C VAL A 189 -2.80 -5.87 -8.39
N ARG A 190 -3.43 -5.22 -9.37
CA ARG A 190 -4.80 -4.67 -9.23
C ARG A 190 -5.85 -5.75 -8.96
N GLN A 191 -5.80 -6.88 -9.66
CA GLN A 191 -6.72 -7.99 -9.42
C GLN A 191 -6.57 -8.55 -8.00
N VAL A 192 -5.34 -8.67 -7.51
CA VAL A 192 -5.06 -9.13 -6.14
C VAL A 192 -5.56 -8.12 -5.11
N GLN A 193 -5.30 -6.83 -5.35
CA GLN A 193 -5.79 -5.72 -4.52
C GLN A 193 -7.31 -5.76 -4.39
N GLU A 194 -8.04 -5.81 -5.52
CA GLU A 194 -9.51 -5.85 -5.52
C GLU A 194 -10.06 -7.05 -4.75
N ARG A 195 -9.48 -8.24 -4.96
CA ARG A 195 -9.92 -9.46 -4.27
C ARG A 195 -9.76 -9.34 -2.76
N ILE A 196 -8.61 -8.87 -2.29
CA ILE A 196 -8.31 -8.73 -0.86
C ILE A 196 -9.16 -7.63 -0.24
N GLN A 197 -9.32 -6.49 -0.93
CA GLN A 197 -10.17 -5.40 -0.49
C GLN A 197 -11.62 -5.85 -0.33
N ARG A 198 -12.21 -6.51 -1.33
CA ARG A 198 -13.59 -7.04 -1.25
C ARG A 198 -13.75 -8.03 -0.10
N SER A 199 -12.78 -8.90 0.14
CA SER A 199 -12.83 -9.83 1.28
C SER A 199 -12.89 -9.09 2.61
N PHE A 200 -12.03 -8.08 2.81
CA PHE A 200 -12.03 -7.26 4.02
C PHE A 200 -13.35 -6.51 4.21
N GLU A 201 -13.86 -5.88 3.14
CA GLU A 201 -15.11 -5.12 3.17
C GLU A 201 -16.31 -6.01 3.54
N LEU A 202 -16.41 -7.21 2.96
CA LEU A 202 -17.42 -8.19 3.31
C LEU A 202 -17.33 -8.63 4.78
N ASP A 203 -16.12 -8.89 5.27
CA ASP A 203 -15.92 -9.32 6.66
C ASP A 203 -16.20 -8.19 7.66
N LEU A 204 -15.88 -6.94 7.30
CA LEU A 204 -16.24 -5.75 8.07
C LEU A 204 -17.77 -5.58 8.14
N SER A 205 -18.47 -5.73 7.01
CA SER A 205 -19.93 -5.69 6.97
C SER A 205 -20.56 -6.78 7.84
N LYS A 206 -20.09 -8.04 7.74
CA LYS A 206 -20.57 -9.14 8.59
C LYS A 206 -20.37 -8.84 10.07
N TYR A 207 -19.19 -8.33 10.45
CA TYR A 207 -18.89 -7.97 11.83
C TYR A 207 -19.81 -6.86 12.33
N VAL A 208 -20.02 -5.82 11.52
CA VAL A 208 -20.94 -4.72 11.83
C VAL A 208 -22.37 -5.21 12.01
N THR A 209 -22.90 -6.03 11.09
CA THR A 209 -24.24 -6.62 11.20
C THR A 209 -24.37 -7.46 12.47
N TYR A 210 -23.33 -8.24 12.80
CA TYR A 210 -23.27 -9.00 14.04
C TYR A 210 -23.36 -8.09 15.28
N GLN A 211 -22.58 -7.01 15.34
CA GLN A 211 -22.60 -6.07 16.47
C GLN A 211 -23.98 -5.40 16.64
N VAL A 212 -24.64 -5.03 15.54
CA VAL A 212 -25.99 -4.46 15.56
C VAL A 212 -27.00 -5.45 16.12
N ARG A 213 -26.99 -6.70 15.62
CA ARG A 213 -27.88 -7.76 16.10
C ARG A 213 -27.63 -8.09 17.56
N LEU A 214 -26.36 -8.13 17.97
CA LEU A 214 -25.97 -8.39 19.35
C LEU A 214 -26.49 -7.31 20.28
N ALA A 215 -26.35 -6.03 19.92
CA ALA A 215 -26.86 -4.90 20.70
C ALA A 215 -28.41 -4.93 20.80
N GLN A 216 -29.10 -5.22 19.70
CA GLN A 216 -30.57 -5.32 19.68
C GLN A 216 -31.07 -6.47 20.57
N LEU A 217 -30.44 -7.65 20.49
CA LEU A 217 -30.81 -8.79 21.32
C LEU A 217 -30.50 -8.53 22.79
N ALA A 218 -29.34 -7.95 23.11
CA ALA A 218 -29.00 -7.62 24.48
C ALA A 218 -29.98 -6.63 25.13
N ARG A 219 -30.54 -5.69 24.34
CA ARG A 219 -31.64 -4.82 24.79
C ARG A 219 -32.92 -5.61 25.04
N ARG A 220 -33.27 -6.58 24.19
CA ARG A 220 -34.47 -7.43 24.33
C ARG A 220 -34.39 -8.41 25.50
N THR A 221 -33.23 -9.06 25.70
CA THR A 221 -33.02 -10.05 26.76
C THR A 221 -32.54 -9.44 28.07
N GLN A 222 -32.26 -8.12 28.08
CA GLN A 222 -31.62 -7.39 29.18
C GLN A 222 -30.29 -8.04 29.64
N SER A 223 -29.64 -8.83 28.77
CA SER A 223 -28.42 -9.57 29.10
C SER A 223 -27.51 -9.78 27.89
N MET A 224 -26.34 -9.15 27.92
CA MET A 224 -25.28 -9.36 26.92
C MET A 224 -24.81 -10.82 26.88
N LYS A 225 -24.76 -11.50 28.03
CA LYS A 225 -24.32 -12.90 28.12
C LYS A 225 -25.30 -13.84 27.42
N GLN A 226 -26.60 -13.62 27.58
CA GLN A 226 -27.62 -14.40 26.87
C GLN A 226 -27.60 -14.08 25.37
N ALA A 227 -27.49 -12.81 24.98
CA ALA A 227 -27.41 -12.42 23.57
C ALA A 227 -26.20 -13.08 22.85
N ARG A 228 -25.03 -13.15 23.50
CA ARG A 228 -23.84 -13.84 22.96
C ARG A 228 -24.01 -15.36 22.85
N ARG A 229 -24.88 -15.98 23.66
CA ARG A 229 -25.19 -17.42 23.54
C ARG A 229 -26.14 -17.71 22.39
N MET A 230 -26.99 -16.74 22.03
CA MET A 230 -28.01 -16.89 20.99
C MET A 230 -27.51 -16.57 19.58
N LEU A 231 -26.37 -15.90 19.45
CA LEU A 231 -25.74 -15.56 18.16
C LEU A 231 -24.40 -16.26 17.99
N HIS A 232 -24.14 -16.75 16.77
CA HIS A 232 -22.80 -17.17 16.39
C HIS A 232 -21.85 -15.97 16.38
N GLY A 233 -20.71 -16.09 17.05
CA GLY A 233 -19.69 -15.06 17.10
C GLY A 233 -19.08 -14.79 15.72
N VAL A 234 -18.96 -13.53 15.36
CA VAL A 234 -18.21 -13.09 14.18
C VAL A 234 -16.92 -12.43 14.65
N HIS A 235 -15.79 -12.84 14.07
CA HIS A 235 -14.49 -12.30 14.45
C HIS A 235 -14.31 -10.85 13.96
N ASN A 236 -13.55 -10.07 14.73
CA ASN A 236 -13.13 -8.74 14.32
C ASN A 236 -12.11 -8.87 13.16
N PRO A 237 -12.38 -8.31 11.96
CA PRO A 237 -11.45 -8.43 10.83
C PRO A 237 -10.22 -7.53 10.94
N THR A 238 -10.13 -6.69 11.98
CA THR A 238 -9.05 -5.70 12.20
C THR A 238 -8.08 -6.13 13.30
N LEU A 239 -6.91 -5.49 13.37
CA LEU A 239 -5.98 -5.61 14.51
C LEU A 239 -6.30 -4.66 15.66
N LEU A 240 -7.39 -3.89 15.55
CA LEU A 240 -7.87 -3.03 16.63
C LEU A 240 -8.59 -3.88 17.68
N THR A 241 -8.58 -3.45 18.94
CA THR A 241 -9.49 -4.02 19.95
C THR A 241 -10.95 -3.74 19.57
N GLU A 242 -11.91 -4.51 20.11
CA GLU A 242 -13.35 -4.26 19.86
C GLU A 242 -13.76 -2.82 20.19
N ARG A 243 -13.17 -2.24 21.25
CA ARG A 243 -13.41 -0.85 21.66
C ARG A 243 -12.86 0.15 20.66
N GLU A 244 -11.64 -0.07 20.18
CA GLU A 244 -11.00 0.80 19.19
C GLU A 244 -11.73 0.73 17.85
N LEU A 245 -12.10 -0.46 17.38
CA LEU A 245 -12.91 -0.63 16.17
C LEU A 245 -14.29 0.05 16.32
N GLY A 246 -14.96 -0.12 17.46
CA GLY A 246 -16.21 0.58 17.74
C GLY A 246 -16.05 2.11 17.71
N THR A 247 -14.93 2.63 18.20
CA THR A 247 -14.59 4.06 18.15
C THR A 247 -14.35 4.53 16.71
N ALA A 248 -13.59 3.76 15.92
CA ALA A 248 -13.31 4.03 14.52
C ALA A 248 -14.61 4.05 13.68
N LEU A 249 -15.44 3.02 13.82
CA LEU A 249 -16.72 2.92 13.13
C LEU A 249 -17.66 4.09 13.48
N LYS A 250 -17.78 4.43 14.78
CA LYS A 250 -18.55 5.60 15.20
C LYS A 250 -18.02 6.89 14.59
N ARG A 251 -16.70 7.02 14.47
CA ARG A 251 -16.06 8.21 13.90
C ARG A 251 -16.30 8.31 12.40
N PHE A 252 -16.08 7.23 11.63
CA PHE A 252 -16.12 7.28 10.16
C PHE A 252 -17.54 7.13 9.58
N VAL A 253 -18.41 6.33 10.19
CA VAL A 253 -19.78 6.09 9.71
C VAL A 253 -20.78 7.11 10.26
N GLY A 254 -20.51 7.60 11.47
CA GLY A 254 -21.41 8.45 12.21
C GLY A 254 -21.40 9.93 11.82
N LYS A 255 -21.86 10.73 12.77
CA LYS A 255 -21.96 12.18 12.68
C LYS A 255 -21.10 12.85 13.76
N PRO A 256 -19.76 12.69 13.71
CA PRO A 256 -18.88 13.05 14.82
C PRO A 256 -18.77 14.56 15.07
N GLU A 257 -19.11 15.40 14.09
CA GLU A 257 -18.94 16.85 14.16
C GLU A 257 -20.31 17.54 14.10
N ARG A 258 -20.87 17.86 15.28
CA ARG A 258 -22.12 18.63 15.42
C ARG A 258 -23.30 18.08 14.60
N GLY A 259 -23.40 16.76 14.46
CA GLY A 259 -24.50 16.13 13.71
C GLY A 259 -24.25 15.97 12.21
N HIS A 260 -23.04 16.27 11.72
CA HIS A 260 -22.64 16.06 10.33
C HIS A 260 -21.66 14.89 10.17
N SER A 261 -21.83 14.11 9.09
CA SER A 261 -20.84 13.12 8.66
C SER A 261 -19.69 13.81 7.92
N TYR A 262 -18.55 13.13 7.74
CA TYR A 262 -17.43 13.70 6.98
C TYR A 262 -17.78 14.02 5.52
N ARG A 263 -18.68 13.23 4.90
CA ARG A 263 -19.19 13.52 3.55
C ARG A 263 -20.07 14.77 3.51
N ASP A 264 -20.86 15.00 4.56
CA ASP A 264 -21.67 16.23 4.66
C ASP A 264 -20.76 17.44 4.81
N LEU A 265 -19.77 17.35 5.70
CA LEU A 265 -18.78 18.41 5.93
C LEU A 265 -17.98 18.75 4.67
N SER A 266 -17.48 17.74 3.93
CA SER A 266 -16.73 18.00 2.70
C SER A 266 -17.60 18.64 1.63
N ARG A 267 -18.86 18.20 1.48
CA ARG A 267 -19.81 18.81 0.53
C ARG A 267 -20.14 20.26 0.90
N HIS A 268 -20.35 20.55 2.18
CA HIS A 268 -20.57 21.91 2.66
C HIS A 268 -19.36 22.81 2.40
N PHE A 269 -18.15 22.31 2.71
CA PHE A 269 -16.91 23.02 2.44
C PHE A 269 -16.71 23.31 0.95
N LEU A 270 -16.92 22.33 0.07
CA LEU A 270 -16.78 22.50 -1.38
C LEU A 270 -17.79 23.49 -1.95
N ARG A 271 -19.04 23.46 -1.48
CA ARG A 271 -20.06 24.44 -1.88
C ARG A 271 -19.64 25.86 -1.50
N ARG A 272 -19.25 26.08 -0.25
CA ARG A 272 -18.76 27.39 0.22
C ARG A 272 -17.50 27.84 -0.53
N SER A 273 -16.57 26.91 -0.78
CA SER A 273 -15.33 27.19 -1.51
C SER A 273 -15.55 27.58 -2.97
N SER A 274 -16.67 27.17 -3.59
CA SER A 274 -16.99 27.55 -4.98
C SER A 274 -17.34 29.04 -5.13
N GLU A 275 -17.76 29.68 -4.04
CA GLU A 275 -18.13 31.10 -3.96
C GLU A 275 -16.90 31.99 -3.71
N VAL A 276 -15.78 31.40 -3.27
CA VAL A 276 -14.54 32.12 -2.97
C VAL A 276 -13.86 32.61 -4.25
N VAL A 277 -13.42 33.87 -4.23
CA VAL A 277 -12.82 34.54 -5.39
C VAL A 277 -11.28 34.43 -5.43
N SER A 278 -10.65 34.24 -4.27
CA SER A 278 -9.18 34.18 -4.14
C SER A 278 -8.71 32.87 -3.51
N TYR A 279 -7.59 32.34 -3.99
CA TYR A 279 -6.96 31.15 -3.44
C TYR A 279 -6.46 31.39 -2.01
N HIS A 280 -6.08 32.63 -1.68
CA HIS A 280 -5.76 33.01 -0.31
C HIS A 280 -6.92 32.75 0.66
N GLU A 281 -8.12 33.25 0.32
CA GLU A 281 -9.33 33.03 1.13
C GLU A 281 -9.68 31.55 1.20
N PHE A 282 -9.53 30.79 0.10
CA PHE A 282 -9.71 29.34 0.12
C PHE A 282 -8.79 28.65 1.13
N LYS A 283 -7.51 29.05 1.22
CA LYS A 283 -6.57 28.50 2.21
C LYS A 283 -7.02 28.80 3.65
N ASN A 284 -7.58 29.99 3.91
CA ASN A 284 -8.11 30.36 5.22
C ASN A 284 -9.36 29.53 5.59
N GLU A 285 -10.26 29.33 4.63
CA GLU A 285 -11.43 28.45 4.79
C GLU A 285 -11.02 26.99 5.01
N LEU A 286 -10.03 26.50 4.25
CA LEU A 286 -9.49 25.16 4.39
C LEU A 286 -8.87 24.96 5.78
N PHE A 287 -8.15 25.95 6.30
CA PHE A 287 -7.64 25.92 7.67
C PHE A 287 -8.79 25.72 8.68
N GLY A 288 -9.84 26.55 8.61
CA GLY A 288 -11.01 26.45 9.49
C GLY A 288 -11.72 25.11 9.40
N TYR A 289 -11.87 24.59 8.18
CA TYR A 289 -12.43 23.25 7.91
C TYR A 289 -11.63 22.13 8.58
N LEU A 290 -10.29 22.18 8.52
CA LEU A 290 -9.44 21.12 9.08
C LEU A 290 -9.41 21.17 10.60
N VAL A 291 -9.29 22.35 11.20
CA VAL A 291 -9.16 22.49 12.66
C VAL A 291 -10.49 22.35 13.41
N SER A 292 -11.64 22.33 12.72
CA SER A 292 -12.97 22.20 13.34
C SER A 292 -13.13 20.96 14.22
N SER A 293 -12.39 19.90 13.92
CA SER A 293 -12.38 18.61 14.63
C SER A 293 -11.17 18.39 15.53
N VAL A 294 -10.21 19.31 15.52
CA VAL A 294 -8.99 19.20 16.31
C VAL A 294 -9.31 19.60 17.74
N ASP A 295 -8.82 18.81 18.70
CA ASP A 295 -8.96 19.15 20.11
C ASP A 295 -8.32 20.52 20.39
N ARG A 296 -9.05 21.42 21.05
CA ARG A 296 -8.57 22.80 21.28
C ARG A 296 -7.29 22.84 22.12
N LYS A 297 -7.14 21.97 23.12
CA LYS A 297 -5.96 21.96 23.98
C LYS A 297 -4.72 21.59 23.17
N TYR A 298 -4.84 20.64 22.25
CA TYR A 298 -3.75 20.30 21.34
C TYR A 298 -3.52 21.38 20.26
N GLY A 299 -4.61 21.80 19.60
CA GLY A 299 -4.58 22.73 18.47
C GLY A 299 -3.97 24.09 18.82
N ASP A 300 -4.40 24.67 19.95
CA ASP A 300 -4.03 26.03 20.35
C ASP A 300 -2.57 26.14 20.83
N LEU A 301 -1.91 25.02 21.16
CA LEU A 301 -0.51 25.03 21.58
C LEU A 301 0.43 25.39 20.42
N GLN A 302 0.54 24.52 19.41
CA GLN A 302 1.43 24.76 18.26
C GLN A 302 0.88 24.22 16.94
N PHE A 303 0.03 23.19 16.96
CA PHE A 303 -0.41 22.53 15.74
C PHE A 303 -1.17 23.49 14.80
N ASN A 304 -2.15 24.23 15.30
CA ASN A 304 -2.94 25.16 14.47
C ASN A 304 -2.07 26.24 13.84
N LYS A 305 -1.11 26.78 14.60
CA LYS A 305 -0.16 27.79 14.10
C LYS A 305 0.71 27.23 12.97
N ARG A 306 1.29 26.03 13.17
CA ARG A 306 2.14 25.37 12.17
C ARG A 306 1.35 25.02 10.91
N LEU A 307 0.13 24.50 11.06
CA LEU A 307 -0.76 24.17 9.93
C LEU A 307 -1.13 25.42 9.14
N TYR A 308 -1.52 26.51 9.83
CA TYR A 308 -1.84 27.77 9.18
C TYR A 308 -0.65 28.32 8.40
N GLN A 309 0.53 28.38 9.02
CA GLN A 309 1.76 28.82 8.37
C GLN A 309 2.09 27.96 7.14
N LYS A 310 1.98 26.62 7.27
CA LYS A 310 2.20 25.72 6.14
C LYS A 310 1.25 26.04 5.01
N LEU A 311 -0.05 26.15 5.28
CA LEU A 311 -1.06 26.52 4.28
C LEU A 311 -0.65 27.80 3.54
N GLN A 312 -0.32 28.87 4.26
CA GLN A 312 0.03 30.15 3.61
C GLN A 312 1.25 30.05 2.69
N THR A 313 2.21 29.17 2.98
CA THR A 313 3.39 28.95 2.12
C THR A 313 3.12 28.08 0.88
N ILE A 314 1.96 27.42 0.79
CA ILE A 314 1.60 26.61 -0.39
C ILE A 314 1.19 27.56 -1.51
N LEU A 315 1.93 27.50 -2.62
CA LEU A 315 1.61 28.14 -3.90
C LEU A 315 1.21 29.64 -3.80
N PRO A 316 1.98 30.50 -3.07
CA PRO A 316 1.58 31.88 -2.78
C PRO A 316 1.41 32.76 -4.04
N ARG A 317 2.07 32.40 -5.14
CA ARG A 317 1.94 33.11 -6.43
C ARG A 317 0.55 33.00 -7.05
N TYR A 318 -0.28 32.08 -6.56
CA TYR A 318 -1.64 31.86 -7.04
C TYR A 318 -2.69 32.46 -6.10
N ASP A 319 -2.31 33.19 -5.05
CA ASP A 319 -3.21 33.67 -4.00
C ASP A 319 -4.37 34.53 -4.53
N ASP A 320 -4.12 35.34 -5.56
CA ASP A 320 -5.14 36.18 -6.21
C ASP A 320 -5.97 35.43 -7.28
N HIS A 321 -5.67 34.15 -7.54
CA HIS A 321 -6.39 33.36 -8.53
C HIS A 321 -7.60 32.67 -7.91
N ARG A 322 -8.62 32.42 -8.72
CA ARG A 322 -9.76 31.60 -8.27
C ARG A 322 -9.30 30.16 -7.99
N PRO A 323 -9.74 29.55 -6.86
CA PRO A 323 -9.48 28.15 -6.58
C PRO A 323 -9.99 27.25 -7.72
N ASN A 324 -9.21 26.25 -8.10
CA ASN A 324 -9.59 25.25 -9.09
C ASN A 324 -9.09 23.87 -8.68
N GLU A 325 -9.51 22.83 -9.41
CA GLU A 325 -9.19 21.44 -9.08
C GLU A 325 -7.68 21.17 -9.00
N LEU A 326 -6.88 21.79 -9.87
CA LEU A 326 -5.43 21.64 -9.86
C LEU A 326 -4.82 22.24 -8.58
N LEU A 327 -5.25 23.44 -8.19
CA LEU A 327 -4.81 24.09 -6.95
C LEU A 327 -5.24 23.27 -5.73
N MET A 328 -6.48 22.78 -5.70
CA MET A 328 -6.95 21.91 -4.62
C MET A 328 -6.10 20.64 -4.51
N MET A 329 -5.87 19.94 -5.62
CA MET A 329 -5.06 18.72 -5.64
C MET A 329 -3.63 18.97 -5.15
N ARG A 330 -2.97 20.03 -5.66
CA ARG A 330 -1.61 20.39 -5.23
C ARG A 330 -1.54 20.79 -3.76
N THR A 331 -2.55 21.52 -3.28
CA THR A 331 -2.67 21.89 -1.86
C THR A 331 -2.79 20.64 -1.00
N THR A 332 -3.72 19.76 -1.33
CA THR A 332 -3.93 18.51 -0.59
C THR A 332 -2.68 17.65 -0.59
N SER A 333 -2.01 17.47 -1.74
CA SER A 333 -0.76 16.70 -1.79
C SER A 333 0.33 17.32 -0.90
N GLN A 334 0.51 18.64 -0.91
CA GLN A 334 1.51 19.30 -0.06
C GLN A 334 1.17 19.23 1.44
N LEU A 335 -0.12 19.26 1.78
CA LEU A 335 -0.57 19.04 3.15
C LEU A 335 -0.34 17.59 3.59
N LEU A 336 -0.59 16.61 2.74
CA LEU A 336 -0.32 15.21 3.05
C LEU A 336 1.17 14.94 3.27
N ASN A 337 2.05 15.59 2.49
CA ASN A 337 3.49 15.56 2.75
C ASN A 337 3.84 16.12 4.14
N PHE A 338 3.25 17.25 4.51
CA PHE A 338 3.50 17.89 5.81
C PHE A 338 2.91 17.12 7.00
N LEU A 339 1.70 16.58 6.85
CA LEU A 339 0.96 15.94 7.93
C LEU A 339 1.37 14.48 8.16
N VAL A 340 1.85 13.78 7.12
CA VAL A 340 2.17 12.35 7.19
C VAL A 340 3.67 12.13 7.06
N VAL A 341 4.23 12.32 5.86
CA VAL A 341 5.66 12.15 5.58
C VAL A 341 6.02 12.75 4.20
N ASP A 342 7.14 13.45 4.11
CA ASP A 342 7.51 14.19 2.89
C ASP A 342 8.14 13.31 1.80
N SER A 343 9.11 12.46 2.15
CA SER A 343 9.81 11.62 1.18
C SER A 343 10.33 10.31 1.78
N PRO A 344 10.59 9.28 0.95
CA PRO A 344 11.24 8.06 1.43
C PRO A 344 12.72 8.27 1.78
N GLN A 345 13.41 9.24 1.17
CA GLN A 345 14.81 9.54 1.46
C GLN A 345 15.00 10.22 2.82
N ASN A 346 14.04 11.05 3.22
CA ASN A 346 13.97 11.66 4.54
C ASN A 346 12.55 11.47 5.12
N PRO A 347 12.28 10.34 5.81
CA PRO A 347 10.97 10.02 6.35
C PRO A 347 10.69 10.84 7.62
N GLU A 348 10.77 12.16 7.56
CA GLU A 348 10.34 13.03 8.65
C GLU A 348 8.82 12.99 8.79
N HIS A 349 8.36 12.35 9.87
CA HIS A 349 6.95 12.13 10.16
C HIS A 349 6.59 12.57 11.59
N TYR A 350 7.34 13.51 12.16
CA TYR A 350 7.15 13.99 13.53
C TYR A 350 5.78 14.65 13.73
N ILE A 351 5.26 15.38 12.74
CA ILE A 351 3.90 15.95 12.78
C ILE A 351 2.86 14.83 12.88
N PHE A 352 3.06 13.74 12.13
CA PHE A 352 2.18 12.59 12.20
C PHE A 352 2.21 11.96 13.60
N VAL A 353 3.39 11.66 14.13
CA VAL A 353 3.56 11.09 15.48
C VAL A 353 2.99 12.01 16.56
N ASP A 354 3.19 13.31 16.45
CA ASP A 354 2.64 14.31 17.36
C ASP A 354 1.10 14.32 17.34
N MET A 355 0.48 14.31 16.15
CA MET A 355 -0.98 14.17 16.03
C MET A 355 -1.47 12.86 16.62
N ILE A 356 -0.80 11.73 16.36
CA ILE A 356 -1.19 10.43 16.92
C ILE A 356 -1.10 10.44 18.45
N THR A 357 -0.05 11.04 19.01
CA THR A 357 0.19 11.10 20.45
C THR A 357 -0.87 11.93 21.16
N ASN A 358 -1.28 13.05 20.56
CA ASN A 358 -2.19 14.00 21.21
C ASN A 358 -3.67 13.79 20.85
N LEU A 359 -3.99 13.35 19.63
CA LEU A 359 -5.36 13.15 19.15
C LEU A 359 -5.77 11.66 19.12
N GLY A 360 -4.79 10.76 19.04
CA GLY A 360 -4.99 9.34 18.79
C GLY A 360 -5.10 8.99 17.29
N PRO A 361 -4.92 7.70 16.93
CA PRO A 361 -4.95 7.23 15.55
C PRO A 361 -6.24 7.54 14.80
N THR A 362 -7.39 7.29 15.43
CA THR A 362 -8.70 7.49 14.79
C THR A 362 -8.97 8.95 14.42
N ALA A 363 -8.65 9.90 15.32
CA ALA A 363 -8.87 11.31 15.07
C ALA A 363 -7.87 11.87 14.04
N THR A 364 -6.62 11.39 14.08
CA THR A 364 -5.60 11.75 13.09
C THR A 364 -5.99 11.30 11.68
N VAL A 365 -6.39 10.03 11.53
CA VAL A 365 -6.86 9.50 10.24
C VAL A 365 -8.14 10.23 9.77
N ALA A 366 -9.03 10.61 10.69
CA ALA A 366 -10.20 11.42 10.34
C ALA A 366 -9.83 12.79 9.75
N LEU A 367 -8.79 13.46 10.27
CA LEU A 367 -8.29 14.70 9.72
C LEU A 367 -7.75 14.50 8.29
N LEU A 368 -7.02 13.41 8.05
CA LEU A 368 -6.52 13.06 6.71
C LEU A 368 -7.67 12.68 5.75
N LEU A 369 -8.69 12.00 6.26
CA LEU A 369 -9.88 11.66 5.49
C LEU A 369 -10.64 12.91 5.03
N LYS A 370 -10.75 13.95 5.86
CA LYS A 370 -11.35 15.24 5.47
C LYS A 370 -10.66 15.85 4.24
N LEU A 371 -9.32 15.81 4.21
CA LEU A 371 -8.53 16.27 3.06
C LEU A 371 -8.84 15.50 1.77
N VAL A 372 -8.92 14.17 1.86
CA VAL A 372 -9.17 13.31 0.69
C VAL A 372 -10.64 13.35 0.26
N LEU A 373 -11.60 13.50 1.18
CA LEU A 373 -13.01 13.69 0.83
C LEU A 373 -13.30 15.05 0.18
N MET A 374 -12.50 16.08 0.50
CA MET A 374 -12.52 17.35 -0.22
C MET A 374 -11.97 17.18 -1.65
N CYS A 375 -10.87 16.45 -1.82
CA CYS A 375 -10.25 16.22 -3.13
C CYS A 375 -10.00 14.72 -3.35
N GLY A 376 -10.99 14.03 -3.93
CA GLY A 376 -10.93 12.57 -4.12
C GLY A 376 -9.73 12.10 -4.94
N LYS A 377 -9.26 12.93 -5.89
CA LYS A 377 -8.04 12.69 -6.68
C LYS A 377 -6.76 12.62 -5.84
N ALA A 378 -6.79 13.09 -4.58
CA ALA A 378 -5.66 13.01 -3.66
C ALA A 378 -5.58 11.66 -2.91
N LYS A 379 -6.53 10.74 -3.08
CA LYS A 379 -6.51 9.42 -2.42
C LYS A 379 -5.19 8.66 -2.68
N PRO A 380 -4.70 8.51 -3.93
CA PRO A 380 -3.41 7.86 -4.19
C PRO A 380 -2.23 8.56 -3.51
N HIS A 381 -2.31 9.88 -3.30
CA HIS A 381 -1.25 10.60 -2.59
C HIS A 381 -1.20 10.19 -1.12
N LEU A 382 -2.36 10.02 -0.46
CA LEU A 382 -2.44 9.54 0.91
C LEU A 382 -1.93 8.11 1.04
N GLU A 383 -2.35 7.23 0.13
CA GLU A 383 -1.88 5.83 0.05
C GLU A 383 -0.36 5.77 -0.10
N ARG A 384 0.21 6.60 -0.97
CA ARG A 384 1.67 6.74 -1.13
C ARG A 384 2.36 7.25 0.12
N ARG A 385 1.77 8.17 0.89
CA ARG A 385 2.37 8.62 2.16
C ARG A 385 2.45 7.46 3.16
N PHE A 386 1.40 6.66 3.26
CA PHE A 386 1.38 5.50 4.16
C PHE A 386 2.29 4.36 3.67
N SER A 387 2.50 4.19 2.37
CA SER A 387 3.44 3.20 1.84
C SER A 387 4.90 3.53 2.19
N ILE A 388 5.24 4.83 2.26
CA ILE A 388 6.56 5.29 2.74
C ILE A 388 6.74 4.91 4.21
N LEU A 389 5.76 5.21 5.07
CA LEU A 389 5.83 4.82 6.49
C LEU A 389 5.89 3.30 6.67
N PHE A 390 5.07 2.56 5.92
CA PHE A 390 5.08 1.10 5.94
C PHE A 390 6.45 0.53 5.57
N SER A 391 7.06 1.06 4.49
CA SER A 391 8.39 0.63 4.05
C SER A 391 9.48 0.98 5.06
N HIS A 392 9.40 2.17 5.68
CA HIS A 392 10.37 2.61 6.69
C HIS A 392 10.37 1.70 7.94
N TYR A 393 9.18 1.22 8.34
CA TYR A 393 9.02 0.39 9.52
C TYR A 393 8.92 -1.12 9.22
N GLU A 394 9.19 -1.55 7.99
CA GLU A 394 8.91 -2.92 7.51
C GLU A 394 9.58 -4.01 8.37
N SER A 395 10.79 -3.74 8.86
CA SER A 395 11.58 -4.64 9.71
C SER A 395 11.23 -4.59 11.20
N HIS A 396 10.46 -3.59 11.64
CA HIS A 396 10.10 -3.45 13.05
C HIS A 396 8.98 -4.43 13.40
N SER A 397 8.93 -4.87 14.66
CA SER A 397 7.81 -5.68 15.16
C SER A 397 6.53 -4.84 15.23
N LYS A 398 5.39 -5.50 15.05
CA LYS A 398 4.05 -4.91 15.21
C LYS A 398 3.90 -4.17 16.55
N ASP A 399 4.41 -4.74 17.63
CA ASP A 399 4.37 -4.13 18.98
C ASP A 399 5.40 -3.02 19.21
N GLY A 400 6.46 -2.96 18.39
CA GLY A 400 7.42 -1.84 18.43
C GLY A 400 6.85 -0.54 17.86
N VAL A 401 5.83 -0.61 16.99
CA VAL A 401 5.20 0.55 16.34
C VAL A 401 3.67 0.47 16.32
N PRO A 402 3.01 0.35 17.49
CA PRO A 402 1.56 0.16 17.57
C PRO A 402 0.80 1.37 17.03
N TRP A 403 1.41 2.56 17.07
CA TRP A 403 0.86 3.78 16.48
C TRP A 403 0.65 3.64 14.97
N LEU A 404 1.60 3.00 14.26
CA LEU A 404 1.54 2.82 12.81
C LEU A 404 0.48 1.78 12.45
N VAL A 405 0.51 0.63 13.14
CA VAL A 405 -0.46 -0.46 12.92
C VAL A 405 -1.89 0.05 13.16
N LYS A 406 -2.14 0.75 14.27
CA LYS A 406 -3.46 1.34 14.53
C LYS A 406 -3.85 2.38 13.48
N SER A 407 -2.90 3.16 12.96
CA SER A 407 -3.17 4.13 11.90
C SER A 407 -3.52 3.45 10.58
N LEU A 408 -2.81 2.37 10.21
CA LEU A 408 -3.09 1.55 9.03
C LEU A 408 -4.47 0.88 9.10
N GLU A 409 -4.85 0.34 10.26
CA GLU A 409 -6.19 -0.24 10.45
C GLU A 409 -7.29 0.83 10.39
N ASN A 410 -7.09 2.00 11.02
CA ASN A 410 -8.05 3.11 10.93
C ASN A 410 -8.19 3.63 9.49
N LEU A 411 -7.08 3.74 8.76
CA LEU A 411 -7.09 4.15 7.36
C LEU A 411 -7.82 3.13 6.50
N HIS A 412 -7.60 1.82 6.72
CA HIS A 412 -8.29 0.77 5.99
C HIS A 412 -9.81 0.88 6.16
N ILE A 413 -10.28 1.02 7.40
CA ILE A 413 -11.71 1.20 7.71
C ILE A 413 -12.24 2.46 7.02
N ALA A 414 -11.54 3.59 7.15
CA ALA A 414 -11.96 4.86 6.56
C ALA A 414 -12.08 4.76 5.03
N LEU A 415 -11.10 4.16 4.35
CA LEU A 415 -11.12 3.99 2.90
C LEU A 415 -12.25 3.03 2.47
N SER A 416 -12.43 1.90 3.15
CA SER A 416 -13.51 0.95 2.85
C SER A 416 -14.91 1.55 3.02
N VAL A 417 -15.12 2.39 4.03
CA VAL A 417 -16.42 3.05 4.29
C VAL A 417 -16.70 4.18 3.28
N HIS A 418 -15.68 4.94 2.88
CA HIS A 418 -15.87 6.17 2.11
C HIS A 418 -15.54 6.07 0.62
N PHE A 419 -14.70 5.12 0.22
CA PHE A 419 -14.24 4.90 -1.15
C PHE A 419 -14.39 3.44 -1.62
N GLY A 420 -14.83 2.53 -0.75
CA GLY A 420 -15.10 1.13 -1.07
C GLY A 420 -16.57 0.75 -0.93
N ASP A 421 -16.83 -0.56 -0.91
CA ASP A 421 -18.18 -1.14 -0.95
C ASP A 421 -18.63 -1.73 0.41
N ALA A 422 -17.94 -1.40 1.51
CA ALA A 422 -18.32 -1.89 2.83
C ALA A 422 -19.71 -1.38 3.24
N ASP A 423 -20.69 -2.29 3.29
CA ASP A 423 -22.02 -1.98 3.80
C ASP A 423 -21.98 -1.92 5.33
N VAL A 424 -21.98 -0.70 5.85
CA VAL A 424 -22.03 -0.38 7.28
C VAL A 424 -23.30 0.39 7.64
N SER A 425 -24.30 0.39 6.75
CA SER A 425 -25.54 1.17 6.88
C SER A 425 -26.32 0.85 8.16
N PHE A 426 -26.28 -0.41 8.60
CA PHE A 426 -26.94 -0.89 9.82
C PHE A 426 -26.43 -0.23 11.11
N LEU A 427 -25.21 0.31 11.14
CA LEU A 427 -24.70 1.01 12.34
C LEU A 427 -25.54 2.25 12.67
N LYS A 428 -26.14 2.89 11.67
CA LYS A 428 -27.01 4.07 11.88
C LYS A 428 -28.24 3.76 12.75
N GLN A 429 -28.58 2.48 12.95
CA GLN A 429 -29.71 2.05 13.78
C GLN A 429 -29.38 1.97 15.27
N ILE A 430 -28.08 1.94 15.63
CA ILE A 430 -27.61 1.76 17.01
C ILE A 430 -26.74 2.92 17.51
N MET A 431 -26.30 3.79 16.60
CA MET A 431 -25.64 5.06 16.88
C MET A 431 -26.67 6.16 17.05
#